data_AF-A0A503DQW9-F1
#
_entry.id   AF-A0A503DQW9-F1
#
_cell.length_a   1.000
_cell.length_b   1.000
_cell.length_c   1.000
_cell.angle_alpha   90.00
_cell.angle_beta   90.00
_cell.angle_gamma   90.00
#
_symmetry.space_group_name_H-M   'P 1'
#
loop_
_entity.id
_entity.type
_entity.pdbx_description
1 polymer ?
#
loop_
_entity_poly.entity_id
_entity_poly.type
_entity_poly.pdbx_seq_one_letter_code
_entity_poly.pdbx_strand_id
1 'polypeptide(L)'
;MIFWNEDVLDDTQGLDILGIRALDQGLEANLVNGITTISARGRYFSILPWAIKQFYVEHLKAGKLFVAGELGAYLHRVEFLVIAASLNDPGGKPGGAILGSDVYSDDMKRLKSGQVISFPDTKGSRMLNTYYNPCKAIGLLDDGRTGNLPYKLTPRGDEIWAARNKVLEGSEILAALYTQNCLDGEMVKKAVPHFSLASLDPSSSEAISLCEAFHTPWKASPGHEQTVQTRYMRFSETREWINARLSEGETSANKILSGNFKSCSQADQSAHASVAWAEFEWRRRQHYGLELLLSSVCGVLKLAGDSSIDGVLAVVREQTEKADDLSELWPEARQSWGGSSRNAADSVPEDLMLGKPLPFSSFNQLKSSQQMLGAFALLSALEKQTQNFRTVDLTRTQTSTSDLALKLIVGAGAEPFETLLRKLVETCAVLPHLKVTLRKMSNGQKCSLRFFPDGNLLRLTANQTGAGFSGSRLDNTLGILVDIGVLTRESDGSFAKRAA
;
A
#
# COMPACT_ATOMS: atom_id res chain seq x y z
N MET A 1 -8.98 -24.31 -26.09
CA MET A 1 -9.40 -24.62 -24.70
C MET A 1 -8.41 -23.91 -23.81
N ILE A 2 -8.76 -22.74 -23.26
CA ILE A 2 -7.88 -21.98 -22.36
C ILE A 2 -7.96 -22.69 -21.00
N PHE A 3 -6.86 -23.32 -20.58
CA PHE A 3 -6.81 -24.06 -19.33
C PHE A 3 -6.69 -23.04 -18.19
N TRP A 4 -7.65 -23.03 -17.26
CA TRP A 4 -7.80 -22.04 -16.19
C TRP A 4 -6.67 -22.02 -15.13
N ASN A 5 -5.57 -22.77 -15.34
CA ASN A 5 -4.58 -23.08 -14.31
C ASN A 5 -3.11 -22.77 -14.66
N GLU A 6 -2.77 -22.26 -15.85
CA GLU A 6 -1.34 -22.09 -16.22
C GLU A 6 -0.58 -21.04 -15.38
N ASP A 7 -1.28 -20.10 -14.72
CA ASP A 7 -0.66 -19.03 -13.89
C ASP A 7 -0.99 -19.10 -12.38
N VAL A 8 -1.49 -20.24 -11.88
CA VAL A 8 -1.98 -20.38 -10.47
C VAL A 8 -0.86 -20.35 -9.42
N LEU A 9 0.41 -20.37 -9.85
CA LEU A 9 1.57 -20.39 -8.95
C LEU A 9 2.19 -19.01 -8.70
N ASP A 10 1.77 -17.97 -9.41
CA ASP A 10 2.19 -16.60 -9.10
C ASP A 10 1.44 -16.11 -7.86
N ASP A 11 2.19 -15.88 -6.78
CA ASP A 11 1.61 -15.47 -5.51
C ASP A 11 0.86 -14.14 -5.64
N THR A 12 -0.46 -14.17 -5.46
CA THR A 12 -1.34 -13.00 -5.55
C THR A 12 -1.52 -12.31 -4.19
N GLN A 13 -0.44 -12.22 -3.43
CA GLN A 13 -0.43 -11.53 -2.13
C GLN A 13 -0.76 -10.05 -2.28
N GLY A 14 -1.54 -9.51 -1.33
CA GLY A 14 -1.89 -8.09 -1.28
C GLY A 14 -2.96 -7.62 -2.28
N LEU A 15 -3.56 -8.53 -3.07
CA LEU A 15 -4.75 -8.16 -3.85
C LEU A 15 -5.95 -7.91 -2.93
N ASP A 16 -6.72 -6.86 -3.23
CA ASP A 16 -8.00 -6.62 -2.59
C ASP A 16 -9.01 -7.71 -3.02
N ILE A 17 -9.05 -8.80 -2.27
CA ILE A 17 -9.94 -9.95 -2.54
C ILE A 17 -11.31 -9.79 -1.90
N LEU A 18 -11.47 -8.87 -0.95
CA LEU A 18 -12.75 -8.58 -0.26
C LEU A 18 -13.44 -7.30 -0.76
N GLY A 19 -12.77 -6.48 -1.56
CA GLY A 19 -13.33 -5.25 -2.14
C GLY A 19 -13.41 -4.09 -1.15
N ILE A 20 -12.66 -4.17 -0.05
CA ILE A 20 -12.74 -3.21 1.07
C ILE A 20 -11.55 -2.25 1.12
N ARG A 21 -10.44 -2.60 0.45
CA ARG A 21 -9.22 -1.80 0.44
C ARG A 21 -9.38 -0.44 -0.27
N ALA A 22 -10.39 -0.28 -1.10
CA ALA A 22 -10.66 1.02 -1.73
C ALA A 22 -10.98 2.12 -0.70
N LEU A 23 -11.54 1.76 0.46
CA LEU A 23 -11.96 2.71 1.48
C LEU A 23 -10.77 3.26 2.28
N ASP A 24 -9.94 2.38 2.86
CA ASP A 24 -8.78 2.80 3.63
C ASP A 24 -7.75 3.53 2.74
N GLN A 25 -7.47 3.02 1.54
CA GLN A 25 -6.60 3.69 0.57
C GLN A 25 -7.14 5.04 0.10
N GLY A 26 -8.46 5.20 0.04
CA GLY A 26 -9.10 6.46 -0.33
C GLY A 26 -8.89 7.55 0.73
N LEU A 27 -9.04 7.21 2.01
CA LEU A 27 -8.77 8.11 3.14
C LEU A 27 -7.32 8.57 3.12
N GLU A 28 -6.40 7.61 3.08
CA GLU A 28 -4.96 7.84 3.06
C GLU A 28 -4.51 8.67 1.85
N ALA A 29 -5.00 8.37 0.64
CA ALA A 29 -4.67 9.12 -0.58
C ALA A 29 -4.96 10.62 -0.46
N ASN A 30 -6.00 10.97 0.29
CA ASN A 30 -6.42 12.34 0.51
C ASN A 30 -5.56 13.10 1.54
N LEU A 31 -4.72 12.38 2.30
CA LEU A 31 -3.85 12.94 3.33
C LEU A 31 -2.40 13.14 2.84
N VAL A 32 -1.96 12.39 1.83
CA VAL A 32 -0.54 12.31 1.43
C VAL A 32 -0.19 12.92 0.06
N ASN A 33 -1.02 13.85 -0.44
CA ASN A 33 -0.83 14.63 -1.68
C ASN A 33 -0.14 13.88 -2.85
N GLY A 34 -0.74 12.78 -3.32
CA GLY A 34 -0.25 12.05 -4.50
C GLY A 34 0.81 11.00 -4.24
N ILE A 35 1.28 10.84 -3.00
CA ILE A 35 2.10 9.68 -2.61
C ILE A 35 1.25 8.40 -2.74
N THR A 36 1.85 7.31 -3.21
CA THR A 36 1.18 6.02 -3.49
C THR A 36 1.69 4.92 -2.56
N THR A 37 1.00 3.77 -2.53
CA THR A 37 1.40 2.58 -1.77
C THR A 37 2.55 1.79 -2.42
N ILE A 38 2.92 2.09 -3.67
CA ILE A 38 3.77 1.20 -4.48
C ILE A 38 5.26 1.39 -4.20
N SER A 39 5.70 2.62 -3.90
CA SER A 39 7.11 2.87 -3.59
C SER A 39 7.29 4.02 -2.61
N ALA A 40 8.23 3.83 -1.70
CA ALA A 40 8.59 4.74 -0.62
C ALA A 40 9.62 5.81 -1.03
N ARG A 41 10.02 5.86 -2.32
CA ARG A 41 11.17 6.66 -2.75
C ARG A 41 10.73 7.94 -3.47
N GLY A 42 11.22 9.07 -2.98
CA GLY A 42 10.92 10.41 -3.50
C GLY A 42 11.54 10.67 -4.87
N ARG A 43 12.70 10.07 -5.14
CA ARG A 43 13.46 10.36 -6.37
C ARG A 43 12.77 9.98 -7.67
N TYR A 44 11.79 9.07 -7.65
CA TYR A 44 10.98 8.81 -8.85
C TYR A 44 10.20 10.05 -9.32
N PHE A 45 9.80 10.93 -8.41
CA PHE A 45 9.11 12.19 -8.75
C PHE A 45 10.01 13.15 -9.52
N SER A 46 11.34 13.07 -9.37
CA SER A 46 12.27 13.89 -10.15
C SER A 46 12.75 13.19 -11.43
N ILE A 47 12.94 11.87 -11.39
CA ILE A 47 13.42 11.08 -12.53
C ILE A 47 12.39 11.05 -13.66
N LEU A 48 11.10 10.81 -13.38
CA LEU A 48 10.09 10.68 -14.43
C LEU A 48 9.92 11.98 -15.25
N PRO A 49 9.72 13.18 -14.66
CA PRO A 49 9.64 14.41 -15.43
C PRO A 49 10.92 14.71 -16.22
N TRP A 50 12.09 14.48 -15.60
CA TRP A 50 13.37 14.63 -16.29
C TRP A 50 13.45 13.72 -17.53
N ALA A 51 13.10 12.45 -17.39
CA ALA A 51 13.19 11.48 -18.48
C ALA A 51 12.23 11.85 -19.64
N ILE A 52 10.98 12.23 -19.33
CA ILE A 52 10.01 12.67 -20.35
C ILE A 52 10.54 13.87 -21.13
N LYS A 53 11.03 14.91 -20.44
CA LYS A 53 11.55 16.12 -21.10
C LYS A 53 12.82 15.84 -21.87
N GLN A 54 13.72 15.05 -21.31
CA GLN A 54 14.97 14.69 -21.98
C GLN A 54 14.70 13.93 -23.28
N PHE A 55 13.75 12.99 -23.26
CA PHE A 55 13.25 12.33 -24.46
C PHE A 55 12.79 13.34 -25.50
N TYR A 56 11.92 14.29 -25.13
CA TYR A 56 11.45 15.30 -26.08
C TYR A 56 12.58 16.20 -26.61
N VAL A 57 13.53 16.62 -25.78
CA VAL A 57 14.65 17.46 -26.22
C VAL A 57 15.46 16.73 -27.30
N GLU A 58 15.81 15.47 -27.08
CA GLU A 58 16.60 14.69 -28.04
C GLU A 58 15.78 14.31 -29.29
N HIS A 59 14.50 13.96 -29.14
CA HIS A 59 13.61 13.65 -30.28
C HIS A 59 13.31 14.87 -31.14
N LEU A 60 13.04 16.03 -30.52
CA LEU A 60 12.78 17.29 -31.23
C LEU A 60 14.04 17.84 -31.90
N LYS A 61 15.22 17.75 -31.25
CA LYS A 61 16.50 18.09 -31.91
C LYS A 61 16.73 17.26 -33.17
N ALA A 62 16.28 16.01 -33.18
CA ALA A 62 16.34 15.13 -34.35
C ALA A 62 15.25 15.40 -35.40
N GLY A 63 14.33 16.35 -35.17
CA GLY A 63 13.22 16.66 -36.07
C GLY A 63 12.18 15.53 -36.18
N LYS A 64 12.16 14.59 -35.23
CA LYS A 64 11.29 13.40 -35.27
C LYS A 64 9.90 13.71 -34.72
N LEU A 65 8.90 13.03 -35.27
CA LEU A 65 7.55 13.00 -34.70
C LEU A 65 7.54 12.13 -33.43
N PHE A 66 6.65 12.46 -32.50
CA PHE A 66 6.47 11.66 -31.29
C PHE A 66 5.94 10.27 -31.61
N VAL A 67 6.59 9.25 -31.05
CA VAL A 67 6.17 7.85 -31.11
C VAL A 67 6.09 7.30 -29.70
N ALA A 68 4.89 6.95 -29.23
CA ALA A 68 4.67 6.46 -27.86
C ALA A 68 5.51 5.23 -27.51
N GLY A 69 5.74 4.34 -28.48
CA GLY A 69 6.60 3.17 -28.31
C GLY A 69 8.07 3.52 -28.03
N GLU A 70 8.59 4.58 -28.65
CA GLU A 70 9.98 5.02 -28.44
C GLU A 70 10.15 5.67 -27.06
N LEU A 71 9.18 6.47 -26.62
CA LEU A 71 9.17 6.98 -25.24
C LEU A 71 9.09 5.83 -24.24
N GLY A 72 8.21 4.85 -24.49
CA GLY A 72 8.07 3.66 -23.65
C GLY A 72 9.39 2.90 -23.50
N ALA A 73 10.09 2.66 -24.62
CA ALA A 73 11.40 2.02 -24.61
C ALA A 73 12.42 2.86 -23.84
N TYR A 74 12.53 4.16 -24.09
CA TYR A 74 13.45 5.05 -23.37
C TYR A 74 13.21 5.04 -21.86
N LEU A 75 11.95 5.17 -21.41
CA LEU A 75 11.60 5.12 -20.00
C LEU A 75 11.92 3.76 -19.36
N HIS A 76 11.83 2.68 -20.13
CA HIS A 76 12.21 1.34 -19.68
C HIS A 76 13.74 1.21 -19.49
N ARG A 77 14.55 1.84 -20.34
CA ARG A 77 16.02 1.95 -20.14
C ARG A 77 16.37 2.76 -18.90
N VAL A 78 15.69 3.88 -18.69
CA VAL A 78 15.84 4.70 -17.48
C VAL A 78 15.46 3.89 -16.24
N GLU A 79 14.35 3.16 -16.27
CA GLU A 79 13.91 2.28 -15.18
C GLU A 79 14.95 1.19 -14.86
N PHE A 80 15.50 0.53 -15.88
CA PHE A 80 16.59 -0.44 -15.72
C PHE A 80 17.83 0.19 -15.06
N LEU A 81 18.24 1.38 -15.50
CA LEU A 81 19.37 2.11 -14.93
C LEU A 81 19.12 2.50 -13.46
N VAL A 82 17.89 2.92 -13.11
CA VAL A 82 17.49 3.23 -11.73
C VAL A 82 17.62 1.99 -10.83
N ILE A 83 17.16 0.84 -11.30
CA ILE A 83 17.26 -0.43 -10.56
C ILE A 83 18.73 -0.82 -10.38
N ALA A 84 19.51 -0.79 -11.47
CA ALA A 84 20.92 -1.13 -11.44
C ALA A 84 21.71 -0.21 -10.49
N ALA A 85 21.51 1.12 -10.59
CA ALA A 85 22.15 2.10 -9.72
C ALA A 85 21.73 1.90 -8.26
N SER A 86 20.44 1.71 -7.99
CA SER A 86 19.95 1.54 -6.61
C SER A 86 20.45 0.24 -5.95
N LEU A 87 20.59 -0.85 -6.71
CA LEU A 87 21.13 -2.12 -6.20
C LEU A 87 22.66 -2.14 -6.02
N ASN A 88 23.36 -1.15 -6.59
CA ASN A 88 24.81 -0.97 -6.48
C ASN A 88 25.19 0.25 -5.63
N ASP A 89 24.21 0.88 -4.97
CA ASP A 89 24.46 2.01 -4.07
C ASP A 89 24.95 1.49 -2.70
N PRO A 90 26.24 1.68 -2.34
CA PRO A 90 26.78 1.19 -1.07
C PRO A 90 26.23 1.97 0.13
N GLY A 91 25.77 3.21 -0.07
CA GLY A 91 25.10 4.03 0.95
C GLY A 91 23.58 3.84 0.95
N GLY A 92 23.06 3.06 0.00
CA GLY A 92 21.63 2.84 -0.17
C GLY A 92 21.05 2.12 1.03
N LYS A 93 20.41 2.87 1.93
CA LYS A 93 19.71 2.28 3.08
C LYS A 93 18.75 1.21 2.57
N PRO A 94 18.84 -0.05 3.04
CA PRO A 94 17.90 -1.11 2.67
C PRO A 94 16.50 -0.65 3.10
N GLY A 95 15.67 -0.27 2.15
CA GLY A 95 14.39 0.34 2.47
C GLY A 95 13.55 0.68 1.25
N GLY A 96 12.40 0.01 1.16
CA GLY A 96 11.40 0.18 0.11
C GLY A 96 11.62 -0.78 -1.06
N ALA A 97 10.52 -1.31 -1.61
CA ALA A 97 10.56 -2.08 -2.84
C ALA A 97 10.99 -1.18 -4.00
N ILE A 98 12.03 -1.58 -4.74
CA ILE A 98 12.39 -0.94 -6.01
C ILE A 98 11.41 -1.48 -7.06
N LEU A 99 10.71 -0.56 -7.74
CA LEU A 99 9.73 -0.89 -8.75
C LEU A 99 10.38 -1.76 -9.84
N GLY A 100 9.90 -2.98 -10.02
CA GLY A 100 10.36 -3.90 -11.06
C GLY A 100 11.70 -4.58 -10.83
N SER A 101 12.22 -4.57 -9.60
CA SER A 101 13.45 -5.30 -9.26
C SER A 101 13.37 -6.82 -9.49
N ASP A 102 12.17 -7.40 -9.41
CA ASP A 102 11.89 -8.81 -9.70
C ASP A 102 12.11 -9.16 -11.19
N VAL A 103 11.68 -8.27 -12.09
CA VAL A 103 11.72 -8.48 -13.55
C VAL A 103 13.13 -8.64 -14.08
N TYR A 104 14.07 -7.85 -13.57
CA TYR A 104 15.45 -7.83 -14.08
C TYR A 104 16.41 -8.59 -13.17
N SER A 105 15.89 -9.44 -12.27
CA SER A 105 16.72 -10.10 -11.27
C SER A 105 17.91 -10.87 -11.87
N ASP A 106 17.72 -11.53 -13.01
CA ASP A 106 18.79 -12.25 -13.71
C ASP A 106 19.80 -11.33 -14.40
N ASP A 107 19.34 -10.25 -15.04
CA ASP A 107 20.23 -9.23 -15.62
C ASP A 107 21.04 -8.52 -14.53
N MET A 108 20.43 -8.26 -13.37
CA MET A 108 21.14 -7.69 -12.21
C MET A 108 22.20 -8.64 -11.66
N LYS A 109 21.96 -9.96 -11.63
CA LYS A 109 22.99 -10.95 -11.25
C LYS A 109 24.15 -10.94 -12.24
N ARG A 110 23.85 -10.91 -13.54
CA ARG A 110 24.86 -10.89 -14.61
C ARG A 110 25.69 -9.61 -14.56
N LEU A 111 25.06 -8.45 -14.40
CA LEU A 111 25.73 -7.17 -14.22
C LEU A 111 26.65 -7.18 -12.98
N LYS A 112 26.19 -7.73 -11.85
CA LYS A 112 27.01 -7.92 -10.63
C LYS A 112 28.21 -8.84 -10.85
N SER A 113 28.12 -9.79 -11.79
CA SER A 113 29.24 -10.65 -12.18
C SER A 113 30.22 -9.98 -13.16
N GLY A 114 30.04 -8.70 -13.49
CA GLY A 114 30.89 -7.93 -14.40
C GLY A 114 30.54 -8.08 -15.88
N GLN A 115 29.42 -8.73 -16.22
CA GLN A 115 28.97 -8.81 -17.61
C GLN A 115 28.40 -7.47 -18.08
N VAL A 116 28.64 -7.16 -19.36
CA VAL A 116 27.97 -6.07 -20.06
C VAL A 116 26.57 -6.53 -20.47
N ILE A 117 25.54 -5.75 -20.10
CA ILE A 117 24.15 -6.09 -20.36
C ILE A 117 23.53 -5.09 -21.32
N SER A 118 22.81 -5.57 -22.33
CA SER A 118 22.04 -4.68 -23.20
C SER A 118 20.85 -4.08 -22.47
N PHE A 119 20.54 -2.82 -22.73
CA PHE A 119 19.30 -2.23 -22.24
C PHE A 119 18.10 -3.00 -22.79
N PRO A 120 17.05 -3.23 -21.97
CA PRO A 120 15.86 -3.90 -22.45
C PRO A 120 15.09 -3.02 -23.44
N ASP A 121 14.61 -3.63 -24.52
CA ASP A 121 13.84 -2.97 -25.60
C ASP A 121 12.33 -3.23 -25.50
N THR A 122 11.84 -3.72 -24.35
CA THR A 122 10.43 -4.08 -24.21
C THR A 122 9.50 -2.86 -24.05
N LYS A 123 8.21 -3.06 -24.33
CA LYS A 123 7.19 -2.01 -24.24
C LYS A 123 6.57 -1.96 -22.84
N GLY A 124 6.42 -0.74 -22.31
CA GLY A 124 5.64 -0.46 -21.10
C GLY A 124 6.52 -0.19 -19.88
N SER A 125 6.73 1.10 -19.57
CA SER A 125 7.42 1.49 -18.35
C SER A 125 6.47 1.48 -17.15
N ARG A 126 6.86 0.78 -16.08
CA ARG A 126 6.10 0.77 -14.82
C ARG A 126 6.25 2.11 -14.12
N MET A 127 7.40 2.77 -14.28
CA MET A 127 7.65 4.11 -13.75
C MET A 127 6.59 5.10 -14.25
N LEU A 128 6.30 5.12 -15.55
CA LEU A 128 5.27 6.01 -16.11
C LEU A 128 3.87 5.72 -15.52
N ASN A 129 3.45 4.45 -15.54
CA ASN A 129 2.14 4.04 -15.05
C ASN A 129 1.95 4.30 -13.54
N THR A 130 3.03 4.21 -12.77
CA THR A 130 3.00 4.38 -11.31
C THR A 130 3.11 5.85 -10.92
N TYR A 131 3.98 6.62 -11.56
CA TYR A 131 4.37 7.96 -11.11
C TYR A 131 3.79 9.12 -11.92
N TYR A 132 3.10 8.89 -13.04
CA TYR A 132 2.48 9.97 -13.80
C TYR A 132 1.46 10.76 -12.96
N ASN A 133 0.46 10.07 -12.40
CA ASN A 133 -0.57 10.71 -11.56
C ASN A 133 0.01 11.32 -10.26
N PRO A 134 0.94 10.66 -9.56
CA PRO A 134 1.68 11.28 -8.45
C PRO A 134 2.40 12.57 -8.83
N CYS A 135 3.16 12.58 -9.93
CA CYS A 135 3.84 13.78 -10.41
C CYS A 135 2.83 14.89 -10.77
N LYS A 136 1.68 14.52 -11.35
CA LYS A 136 0.59 15.47 -11.64
C LYS A 136 -0.02 16.07 -10.38
N ALA A 137 -0.21 15.26 -9.33
CA ALA A 137 -0.78 15.72 -8.06
C ALA A 137 0.03 16.86 -7.43
N ILE A 138 1.37 16.75 -7.48
CA ILE A 138 2.29 17.79 -6.96
C ILE A 138 2.73 18.81 -8.03
N GLY A 139 2.08 18.78 -9.19
CA GLY A 139 2.26 19.77 -10.25
C GLY A 139 3.60 19.73 -10.95
N LEU A 140 4.21 18.56 -11.14
CA LEU A 140 5.41 18.36 -11.98
C LEU A 140 5.07 18.00 -13.42
N LEU A 141 3.96 17.30 -13.62
CA LEU A 141 3.44 16.89 -14.93
C LEU A 141 1.99 17.36 -15.10
N ASP A 142 1.56 17.49 -16.35
CA ASP A 142 0.17 17.78 -16.74
C ASP A 142 -0.18 17.04 -18.03
N ASP A 143 -1.47 16.96 -18.34
CA ASP A 143 -1.94 16.37 -19.59
C ASP A 143 -1.56 17.26 -20.79
N GLY A 144 -1.12 16.65 -21.88
CA GLY A 144 -0.92 17.35 -23.15
C GLY A 144 -2.26 17.86 -23.70
N ARG A 145 -2.49 19.18 -23.71
CA ARG A 145 -3.76 19.78 -24.15
C ARG A 145 -3.93 19.88 -25.67
N THR A 146 -2.85 19.88 -26.42
CA THR A 146 -2.84 20.15 -27.86
C THR A 146 -1.59 19.56 -28.52
N GLY A 147 -1.78 18.77 -29.58
CA GLY A 147 -0.70 18.23 -30.41
C GLY A 147 0.00 17.00 -29.83
N ASN A 148 0.67 16.27 -30.71
CA ASN A 148 1.33 14.95 -30.61
C ASN A 148 2.08 14.53 -29.32
N LEU A 149 2.15 15.33 -28.25
CA LEU A 149 2.85 15.00 -27.00
C LEU A 149 1.85 14.72 -25.87
N PRO A 150 1.69 13.46 -25.41
CA PRO A 150 0.67 13.09 -24.42
C PRO A 150 0.98 13.57 -23.00
N TYR A 151 2.24 13.85 -22.68
CA TYR A 151 2.69 14.27 -21.35
C TYR A 151 3.38 15.62 -21.43
N LYS A 152 3.00 16.57 -20.58
CA LYS A 152 3.59 17.91 -20.53
C LYS A 152 4.24 18.15 -19.16
N LEU A 153 5.39 18.81 -19.15
CA LEU A 153 5.96 19.34 -17.91
C LEU A 153 5.30 20.69 -17.57
N THR A 154 5.04 20.89 -16.29
CA THR A 154 4.71 22.20 -15.74
C THR A 154 6.00 23.04 -15.58
N PRO A 155 5.91 24.34 -15.25
CA PRO A 155 7.11 25.13 -14.90
C PRO A 155 7.96 24.48 -13.80
N ARG A 156 7.32 23.89 -12.79
CA ARG A 156 8.00 23.16 -11.71
C ARG A 156 8.66 21.87 -12.20
N GLY A 157 8.02 21.17 -13.12
CA GLY A 157 8.63 20.03 -13.81
C GLY A 157 9.88 20.45 -14.57
N ASP A 158 9.85 21.59 -15.26
CA ASP A 158 11.00 22.12 -16.01
C ASP A 158 12.15 22.52 -15.07
N GLU A 159 11.88 23.05 -13.88
CA GLU A 159 12.90 23.32 -12.85
C GLU A 159 13.61 22.04 -12.40
N ILE A 160 12.85 20.97 -12.14
CA ILE A 160 13.38 19.64 -11.79
C ILE A 160 14.22 19.07 -12.94
N TRP A 161 13.74 19.17 -14.18
CA TRP A 161 14.50 18.73 -15.35
C TRP A 161 15.81 19.52 -15.45
N ALA A 162 15.78 20.85 -15.30
CA ALA A 162 16.97 21.69 -15.38
C ALA A 162 17.99 21.35 -14.28
N ALA A 163 17.54 21.15 -13.04
CA ALA A 163 18.39 20.76 -11.91
C ALA A 163 19.12 19.43 -12.19
N ARG A 164 18.42 18.43 -12.72
CA ARG A 164 19.01 17.13 -13.09
C ARG A 164 19.87 17.21 -14.35
N ASN A 165 19.43 17.95 -15.37
CA ASN A 165 20.14 18.05 -16.64
C ASN A 165 21.49 18.75 -16.48
N LYS A 166 21.58 19.76 -15.59
CA LYS A 166 22.83 20.46 -15.30
C LYS A 166 23.99 19.53 -14.91
N VAL A 167 23.70 18.39 -14.27
CA VAL A 167 24.72 17.41 -13.84
C VAL A 167 24.87 16.22 -14.80
N LEU A 168 23.88 15.98 -15.67
CA LEU A 168 23.86 14.84 -16.60
C LEU A 168 24.23 15.21 -18.03
N GLU A 169 24.13 16.49 -18.40
CA GLU A 169 24.46 16.97 -19.74
C GLU A 169 25.92 16.65 -20.09
N GLY A 170 26.13 16.06 -21.26
CA GLY A 170 27.45 15.60 -21.71
C GLY A 170 27.98 14.35 -20.99
N SER A 171 27.25 13.76 -20.03
CA SER A 171 27.69 12.55 -19.35
C SER A 171 27.63 11.31 -20.24
N GLU A 172 28.54 10.36 -20.01
CA GLU A 172 28.52 9.04 -20.64
C GLU A 172 27.23 8.27 -20.35
N ILE A 173 26.60 8.52 -19.18
CA ILE A 173 25.34 7.90 -18.77
C ILE A 173 24.20 8.33 -19.70
N LEU A 174 24.10 9.64 -19.97
CA LEU A 174 23.09 10.16 -20.87
C LEU A 174 23.33 9.65 -22.30
N ALA A 175 24.59 9.63 -22.75
CA ALA A 175 24.95 9.04 -24.04
C ALA A 175 24.55 7.56 -24.12
N ALA A 176 24.72 6.78 -23.04
CA ALA A 176 24.35 5.38 -23.01
C ALA A 176 22.84 5.16 -23.20
N LEU A 177 21.98 5.95 -22.55
CA LEU A 177 20.52 5.79 -22.70
C LEU A 177 20.02 5.92 -24.16
N TYR A 178 20.74 6.68 -25.00
CA TYR A 178 20.37 6.92 -26.40
C TYR A 178 21.21 6.16 -27.44
N THR A 179 22.51 6.06 -27.23
CA THR A 179 23.47 5.62 -28.26
C THR A 179 24.14 4.30 -27.92
N GLN A 180 24.47 4.07 -26.64
CA GLN A 180 25.11 2.83 -26.20
C GLN A 180 24.04 1.93 -25.60
N ASN A 181 23.50 1.01 -26.41
CA ASN A 181 22.46 0.07 -25.98
C ASN A 181 22.93 -0.96 -24.93
N CYS A 182 23.96 -0.66 -24.13
CA CYS A 182 24.52 -1.53 -23.12
C CYS A 182 24.98 -0.78 -21.86
N LEU A 183 25.04 -1.51 -20.76
CA LEU A 183 25.38 -1.05 -19.43
C LEU A 183 26.40 -2.02 -18.81
N ASP A 184 27.50 -1.49 -18.29
CA ASP A 184 28.51 -2.25 -17.54
C ASP A 184 28.58 -1.79 -16.07
N GLY A 185 29.36 -2.52 -15.26
CA GLY A 185 29.48 -2.23 -13.83
C GLY A 185 30.08 -0.85 -13.51
N GLU A 186 30.99 -0.33 -14.34
CA GLU A 186 31.62 0.97 -14.11
C GLU A 186 30.65 2.12 -14.42
N MET A 187 29.88 2.02 -15.51
CA MET A 187 28.80 2.95 -15.84
C MET A 187 27.75 2.98 -14.75
N VAL A 188 27.40 1.83 -14.17
CA VAL A 188 26.41 1.74 -13.08
C VAL A 188 26.91 2.47 -11.84
N LYS A 189 28.18 2.28 -11.44
CA LYS A 189 28.79 3.01 -10.33
C LYS A 189 28.75 4.52 -10.56
N LYS A 190 29.08 4.98 -11.77
CA LYS A 190 28.96 6.40 -12.14
C LYS A 190 27.51 6.90 -12.08
N ALA A 191 26.53 6.04 -12.37
CA ALA A 191 25.12 6.39 -12.32
C ALA A 191 24.53 6.45 -10.89
N VAL A 192 25.15 5.83 -9.89
CA VAL A 192 24.66 5.79 -8.49
C VAL A 192 24.23 7.16 -7.97
N PRO A 193 25.08 8.22 -7.99
CA PRO A 193 24.70 9.52 -7.43
C PRO A 193 23.48 10.16 -8.11
N HIS A 194 23.17 9.77 -9.35
CA HIS A 194 22.14 10.42 -10.18
C HIS A 194 20.85 9.62 -10.32
N PHE A 195 20.92 8.29 -10.21
CA PHE A 195 19.81 7.37 -10.49
C PHE A 195 19.50 6.42 -9.34
N SER A 196 20.40 6.24 -8.35
CA SER A 196 20.01 5.51 -7.15
C SER A 196 18.88 6.27 -6.45
N LEU A 197 17.83 5.55 -6.09
CA LEU A 197 16.71 6.08 -5.33
C LEU A 197 17.11 6.51 -3.90
N ALA A 198 18.26 6.04 -3.42
CA ALA A 198 18.77 6.33 -2.08
C ALA A 198 19.91 7.33 -2.01
N SER A 199 20.45 7.74 -3.16
CA SER A 199 21.53 8.72 -3.25
C SER A 199 21.03 10.15 -3.50
N LEU A 200 19.77 10.48 -3.17
CA LEU A 200 19.31 11.87 -3.29
C LEU A 200 19.87 12.69 -2.12
N ASP A 201 20.88 13.51 -2.39
CA ASP A 201 21.43 14.44 -1.40
C ASP A 201 20.38 15.50 -1.04
N PRO A 202 19.94 15.58 0.23
CA PRO A 202 18.97 16.56 0.69
C PRO A 202 19.34 18.03 0.45
N SER A 203 20.62 18.33 0.24
CA SER A 203 21.11 19.68 -0.05
C SER A 203 21.21 20.01 -1.54
N SER A 204 21.00 19.02 -2.42
CA SER A 204 21.04 19.21 -3.87
C SER A 204 19.89 20.09 -4.36
N SER A 205 20.10 20.79 -5.49
CA SER A 205 19.02 21.55 -6.15
C SER A 205 17.84 20.67 -6.53
N GLU A 206 18.09 19.40 -6.90
CA GLU A 206 17.05 18.40 -7.16
C GLU A 206 16.17 18.18 -5.93
N ALA A 207 16.77 17.92 -4.76
CA ALA A 207 16.04 17.68 -3.52
C ALA A 207 15.30 18.94 -3.02
N ILE A 208 15.92 20.12 -3.15
CA ILE A 208 15.30 21.40 -2.76
C ILE A 208 14.05 21.68 -3.62
N SER A 209 14.16 21.57 -4.94
CA SER A 209 13.00 21.75 -5.84
C SER A 209 11.90 20.72 -5.59
N LEU A 210 12.27 19.47 -5.29
CA LEU A 210 11.28 18.44 -4.96
C LEU A 210 10.64 18.71 -3.59
N CYS A 211 11.40 19.17 -2.62
CA CYS A 211 10.91 19.59 -1.32
C CYS A 211 9.88 20.72 -1.50
N GLU A 212 10.22 21.77 -2.23
CA GLU A 212 9.30 22.86 -2.56
C GLU A 212 8.04 22.35 -3.29
N ALA A 213 8.17 21.39 -4.20
CA ALA A 213 7.04 20.78 -4.89
C ALA A 213 6.01 20.17 -3.95
N PHE A 214 6.46 19.55 -2.86
CA PHE A 214 5.59 18.96 -1.85
C PHE A 214 5.00 19.98 -0.86
N HIS A 215 5.66 21.12 -0.67
CA HIS A 215 5.28 22.13 0.34
C HIS A 215 4.37 23.21 -0.22
N THR A 216 4.64 23.65 -1.44
CA THR A 216 4.01 24.85 -2.00
C THR A 216 2.92 24.45 -2.99
N PRO A 217 1.65 24.85 -2.79
CA PRO A 217 0.59 24.63 -3.77
C PRO A 217 0.99 25.19 -5.14
N TRP A 218 0.79 24.42 -6.20
CA TRP A 218 1.06 24.88 -7.56
C TRP A 218 -0.17 25.55 -8.18
N LYS A 219 0.04 26.40 -9.18
CA LYS A 219 -1.03 27.07 -9.90
C LYS A 219 -1.72 26.08 -10.85
N ALA A 220 -2.80 25.47 -10.35
CA ALA A 220 -3.64 24.57 -11.11
C ALA A 220 -4.29 25.26 -12.32
N SER A 221 -4.80 24.44 -13.24
CA SER A 221 -5.69 24.94 -14.28
C SER A 221 -7.04 25.38 -13.72
N PRO A 222 -7.76 26.30 -14.40
CA PRO A 222 -9.09 26.75 -14.01
C PRO A 222 -10.03 25.60 -13.64
N GLY A 223 -10.59 25.66 -12.43
CA GLY A 223 -11.53 24.68 -11.89
C GLY A 223 -10.90 23.59 -11.03
N HIS A 224 -9.58 23.60 -10.81
CA HIS A 224 -8.88 22.62 -9.97
C HIS A 224 -8.13 23.25 -8.79
N GLU A 225 -8.16 24.58 -8.66
CA GLU A 225 -7.42 25.34 -7.66
C GLU A 225 -7.79 24.92 -6.23
N GLN A 226 -9.09 24.86 -5.93
CA GLN A 226 -9.55 24.46 -4.59
C GLN A 226 -9.14 23.02 -4.24
N THR A 227 -9.13 22.12 -5.22
CA THR A 227 -8.69 20.73 -5.01
C THR A 227 -7.20 20.68 -4.68
N VAL A 228 -6.38 21.42 -5.42
CA VAL A 228 -4.93 21.52 -5.13
C VAL A 228 -4.71 22.14 -3.75
N GLN A 229 -5.34 23.27 -3.44
CA GLN A 229 -5.21 23.91 -2.13
C GLN A 229 -5.59 22.98 -0.98
N THR A 230 -6.73 22.29 -1.10
CA THR A 230 -7.20 21.34 -0.07
C THR A 230 -6.20 20.19 0.14
N ARG A 231 -5.62 19.64 -0.93
CA ARG A 231 -4.64 18.55 -0.83
C ARG A 231 -3.35 19.00 -0.15
N TYR A 232 -2.84 20.18 -0.49
CA TYR A 232 -1.64 20.73 0.15
C TYR A 232 -1.88 21.07 1.62
N MET A 233 -3.04 21.66 1.95
CA MET A 233 -3.45 21.91 3.33
C MET A 233 -3.45 20.62 4.16
N ARG A 234 -4.14 19.56 3.69
CA ARG A 234 -4.19 18.25 4.35
C ARG A 234 -2.81 17.60 4.52
N PHE A 235 -1.94 17.76 3.53
CA PHE A 235 -0.58 17.24 3.62
C PHE A 235 0.28 18.05 4.60
N SER A 236 0.11 19.37 4.67
CA SER A 236 0.74 20.20 5.69
C SER A 236 0.33 19.77 7.11
N GLU A 237 -0.98 19.62 7.35
CA GLU A 237 -1.52 19.13 8.62
C GLU A 237 -0.98 17.74 8.95
N THR A 238 -0.90 16.84 7.96
CA THR A 238 -0.31 15.49 8.13
C THR A 238 1.15 15.57 8.54
N ARG A 239 1.93 16.48 7.97
CA ARG A 239 3.35 16.63 8.33
C ARG A 239 3.55 17.21 9.73
N GLU A 240 2.74 18.20 10.10
CA GLU A 240 2.73 18.74 11.46
C GLU A 240 2.36 17.65 12.48
N TRP A 241 1.33 16.87 12.17
CA TRP A 241 0.93 15.70 12.96
C TRP A 241 2.04 14.66 13.08
N ILE A 242 2.69 14.27 11.97
CA ILE A 242 3.85 13.36 11.98
C ILE A 242 4.95 13.92 12.91
N ASN A 243 5.30 15.20 12.79
CA ASN A 243 6.35 15.80 13.60
C ASN A 243 6.00 15.79 15.10
N ALA A 244 4.74 16.03 15.47
CA ALA A 244 4.28 15.92 16.84
C ALA A 244 4.46 14.48 17.37
N ARG A 245 4.02 13.48 16.60
CA ARG A 245 4.15 12.06 16.95
C ARG A 245 5.59 11.57 17.08
N LEU A 246 6.47 11.99 16.16
CA LEU A 246 7.89 11.71 16.27
C LEU A 246 8.52 12.33 17.52
N SER A 247 8.05 13.51 17.93
CA SER A 247 8.50 14.18 19.17
C SER A 247 8.03 13.46 20.44
N GLU A 248 6.94 12.70 20.35
CA GLU A 248 6.44 11.81 21.42
C GLU A 248 7.17 10.45 21.46
N GLY A 249 8.13 10.21 20.55
CA GLY A 249 8.90 8.96 20.48
C GLY A 249 8.27 7.86 19.60
N GLU A 250 7.24 8.18 18.80
CA GLU A 250 6.61 7.22 17.88
C GLU A 250 7.42 7.09 16.58
N THR A 251 8.53 6.36 16.63
CA THR A 251 9.55 6.40 15.56
C THR A 251 9.29 5.53 14.30
N SER A 252 8.06 5.06 14.07
CA SER A 252 7.70 4.26 12.87
C SER A 252 6.24 4.48 12.47
N ALA A 253 5.90 4.31 11.19
CA ALA A 253 4.54 4.49 10.70
C ALA A 253 3.50 3.67 11.50
N ASN A 254 3.80 2.40 11.82
CA ASN A 254 2.88 1.58 12.60
C ASN A 254 2.72 2.06 14.04
N LYS A 255 3.80 2.54 14.70
CA LYS A 255 3.71 3.13 16.05
C LYS A 255 2.89 4.42 16.02
N ILE A 256 3.14 5.27 15.02
CA ILE A 256 2.41 6.52 14.80
C ILE A 256 0.90 6.25 14.67
N LEU A 257 0.54 5.31 13.80
CA LEU A 257 -0.86 4.95 13.56
C LEU A 257 -1.52 4.36 14.82
N SER A 258 -0.86 3.40 15.49
CA SER A 258 -1.45 2.75 16.66
C SER A 258 -1.55 3.68 17.87
N GLY A 259 -0.54 4.52 18.09
CA GLY A 259 -0.55 5.52 19.16
C GLY A 259 -1.64 6.56 18.93
N ASN A 260 -1.76 7.05 17.70
CA ASN A 260 -2.81 7.98 17.32
C ASN A 260 -4.22 7.40 17.44
N PHE A 261 -4.41 6.16 16.98
CA PHE A 261 -5.67 5.46 17.15
C PHE A 261 -6.05 5.34 18.64
N LYS A 262 -5.10 5.02 19.52
CA LYS A 262 -5.33 5.01 20.97
C LYS A 262 -5.71 6.39 21.51
N SER A 263 -4.99 7.44 21.13
CA SER A 263 -5.29 8.81 21.58
C SER A 263 -6.71 9.23 21.20
N CYS A 264 -7.14 8.99 19.96
CA CYS A 264 -8.50 9.31 19.51
C CYS A 264 -9.56 8.42 20.14
N SER A 265 -9.23 7.17 20.47
CA SER A 265 -10.17 6.26 21.16
C SER A 265 -10.43 6.71 22.61
N GLN A 266 -9.41 7.24 23.29
CA GLN A 266 -9.46 7.56 24.72
C GLN A 266 -9.76 9.04 25.04
N ALA A 267 -9.57 9.94 24.08
CA ALA A 267 -9.73 11.38 24.28
C ALA A 267 -10.49 12.02 23.12
N ASP A 268 -11.11 13.16 23.41
CA ASP A 268 -11.71 14.02 22.39
C ASP A 268 -10.59 14.75 21.62
N GLN A 269 -10.13 14.12 20.54
CA GLN A 269 -9.14 14.69 19.62
C GLN A 269 -9.87 15.43 18.51
N SER A 270 -9.62 16.74 18.38
CA SER A 270 -10.30 17.58 17.38
C SER A 270 -9.45 17.92 16.15
N ALA A 271 -8.15 17.62 16.17
CA ALA A 271 -7.27 17.91 15.04
C ALA A 271 -7.64 17.03 13.83
N HIS A 272 -7.96 17.67 12.70
CA HIS A 272 -8.46 16.99 11.49
C HIS A 272 -7.54 15.86 11.02
N ALA A 273 -6.23 16.09 10.89
CA ALA A 273 -5.29 15.05 10.49
C ALA A 273 -5.24 13.88 11.49
N SER A 274 -5.30 14.17 12.80
CA SER A 274 -5.33 13.14 13.86
C SER A 274 -6.55 12.23 13.72
N VAL A 275 -7.75 12.81 13.60
CA VAL A 275 -8.99 12.06 13.43
C VAL A 275 -8.99 11.28 12.11
N ALA A 276 -8.55 11.88 11.01
CA ALA A 276 -8.51 11.22 9.70
C ALA A 276 -7.54 10.03 9.68
N TRP A 277 -6.37 10.14 10.32
CA TRP A 277 -5.43 9.02 10.45
C TRP A 277 -5.91 7.94 11.43
N ALA A 278 -6.65 8.31 12.48
CA ALA A 278 -7.31 7.34 13.35
C ALA A 278 -8.44 6.59 12.62
N GLU A 279 -9.22 7.28 11.78
CA GLU A 279 -10.24 6.67 10.92
C GLU A 279 -9.58 5.71 9.91
N PHE A 280 -8.47 6.10 9.29
CA PHE A 280 -7.71 5.20 8.43
C PHE A 280 -7.24 3.94 9.18
N GLU A 281 -6.61 4.08 10.35
CA GLU A 281 -6.12 2.92 11.11
C GLU A 281 -7.27 2.02 11.57
N TRP A 282 -8.42 2.59 11.94
CA TRP A 282 -9.64 1.84 12.20
C TRP A 282 -10.06 0.99 10.99
N ARG A 283 -10.18 1.60 9.81
CA ARG A 283 -10.53 0.91 8.57
C ARG A 283 -9.53 -0.19 8.21
N ARG A 284 -8.23 0.10 8.37
CA ARG A 284 -7.15 -0.87 8.15
C ARG A 284 -7.24 -2.07 9.10
N ARG A 285 -7.59 -1.86 10.37
CA ARG A 285 -7.80 -2.94 11.35
C ARG A 285 -9.07 -3.76 11.07
N GLN A 286 -10.16 -3.12 10.64
CA GLN A 286 -11.35 -3.83 10.18
C GLN A 286 -11.03 -4.71 8.97
N HIS A 287 -10.31 -4.15 7.99
CA HIS A 287 -9.86 -4.86 6.80
C HIS A 287 -9.03 -6.09 7.19
N TYR A 288 -8.03 -5.92 8.05
CA TYR A 288 -7.24 -7.02 8.56
C TYR A 288 -8.08 -8.10 9.25
N GLY A 289 -9.05 -7.71 10.09
CA GLY A 289 -9.98 -8.66 10.73
C GLY A 289 -10.78 -9.48 9.71
N LEU A 290 -11.22 -8.87 8.62
CA LEU A 290 -11.95 -9.59 7.56
C LEU A 290 -11.03 -10.47 6.71
N GLU A 291 -9.80 -10.06 6.42
CA GLU A 291 -8.80 -10.93 5.79
C GLU A 291 -8.49 -12.14 6.67
N LEU A 292 -8.37 -11.93 7.98
CA LEU A 292 -8.15 -13.01 8.96
C LEU A 292 -9.32 -13.98 8.99
N LEU A 293 -10.56 -13.48 8.91
CA LEU A 293 -11.76 -14.29 8.81
C LEU A 293 -11.78 -15.15 7.53
N LEU A 294 -11.44 -14.57 6.37
CA LEU A 294 -11.35 -15.32 5.10
C LEU A 294 -10.21 -16.35 5.12
N SER A 295 -9.04 -15.96 5.64
CA SER A 295 -7.88 -16.82 5.80
C SER A 295 -8.21 -18.03 6.67
N SER A 296 -8.93 -17.79 7.78
CA SER A 296 -9.43 -18.82 8.67
C SER A 296 -10.34 -19.83 7.96
N VAL A 297 -11.33 -19.37 7.18
CA VAL A 297 -12.20 -20.26 6.39
C VAL A 297 -11.39 -21.15 5.46
N CYS A 298 -10.43 -20.58 4.72
CA CYS A 298 -9.58 -21.34 3.82
C CYS A 298 -8.73 -22.38 4.57
N GLY A 299 -8.17 -21.99 5.72
CA GLY A 299 -7.36 -22.87 6.55
C GLY A 299 -8.17 -24.01 7.18
N VAL A 300 -9.41 -23.77 7.59
CA VAL A 300 -10.31 -24.82 8.07
C VAL A 300 -10.72 -25.77 6.95
N LEU A 301 -11.06 -25.26 5.75
CA LEU A 301 -11.33 -26.10 4.58
C LEU A 301 -10.13 -26.96 4.19
N LYS A 302 -8.91 -26.45 4.32
CA LYS A 302 -7.69 -27.23 4.09
C LYS A 302 -7.56 -28.41 5.06
N LEU A 303 -8.05 -28.28 6.29
CA LEU A 303 -8.02 -29.34 7.31
C LEU A 303 -9.19 -30.31 7.18
N ALA A 304 -10.39 -29.80 6.92
CA ALA A 304 -11.65 -30.56 6.92
C ALA A 304 -12.01 -31.14 5.53
N GLY A 305 -11.36 -30.68 4.47
CA GLY A 305 -11.80 -30.89 3.10
C GLY A 305 -12.97 -29.98 2.71
N ASP A 306 -13.65 -30.35 1.64
CA ASP A 306 -14.82 -29.60 1.15
C ASP A 306 -15.95 -29.64 2.18
N SER A 307 -16.44 -28.47 2.59
CA SER A 307 -17.40 -28.37 3.68
C SER A 307 -18.36 -27.21 3.48
N SER A 308 -19.56 -27.32 4.05
CA SER A 308 -20.45 -26.16 4.22
C SER A 308 -19.91 -25.20 5.27
N ILE A 309 -20.49 -23.99 5.35
CA ILE A 309 -20.18 -23.02 6.41
C ILE A 309 -20.45 -23.63 7.79
N ASP A 310 -21.55 -24.36 7.96
CA ASP A 310 -21.89 -25.01 9.24
C ASP A 310 -20.84 -26.08 9.61
N GLY A 311 -20.34 -26.84 8.63
CA GLY A 311 -19.24 -27.79 8.85
C GLY A 311 -17.92 -27.10 9.19
N VAL A 312 -17.62 -25.95 8.57
CA VAL A 312 -16.46 -25.12 8.94
C VAL A 312 -16.57 -24.66 10.39
N LEU A 313 -17.73 -24.17 10.82
CA LEU A 313 -17.96 -23.72 12.19
C LEU A 313 -17.90 -24.86 13.22
N ALA A 314 -18.40 -26.05 12.87
CA ALA A 314 -18.29 -27.23 13.72
C ALA A 314 -16.82 -27.58 14.01
N VAL A 315 -15.96 -27.55 12.98
CA VAL A 315 -14.51 -27.78 13.14
C VAL A 315 -13.86 -26.67 13.98
N VAL A 316 -14.26 -25.41 13.77
CA VAL A 316 -13.74 -24.28 14.56
C VAL A 316 -14.08 -24.46 16.04
N ARG A 317 -15.33 -24.82 16.35
CA ARG A 317 -15.80 -25.08 17.71
C ARG A 317 -15.00 -26.21 18.37
N GLU A 318 -14.92 -27.37 17.71
CA GLU A 318 -14.20 -28.54 18.22
C GLU A 318 -12.72 -28.23 18.51
N GLN A 319 -12.05 -27.49 17.63
CA GLN A 319 -10.64 -27.15 17.81
C GLN A 319 -10.41 -26.09 18.89
N THR A 320 -11.35 -25.15 19.05
CA THR A 320 -11.25 -24.10 20.08
C THR A 320 -11.40 -24.69 21.48
N GLU A 321 -12.29 -25.68 21.65
CA GLU A 321 -12.46 -26.39 22.92
C GLU A 321 -11.17 -27.09 23.39
N LYS A 322 -10.25 -27.41 22.45
CA LYS A 322 -9.02 -28.16 22.71
C LYS A 322 -7.74 -27.31 22.83
N ALA A 323 -7.74 -26.03 22.45
CA ALA A 323 -6.51 -25.23 22.30
C ALA A 323 -6.58 -23.91 23.09
N ASP A 324 -5.49 -23.54 23.78
CA ASP A 324 -5.45 -22.37 24.71
C ASP A 324 -4.79 -21.12 24.10
N ASP A 325 -4.22 -21.19 22.90
CA ASP A 325 -3.38 -20.11 22.36
C ASP A 325 -4.09 -18.74 22.21
N LEU A 326 -5.44 -18.74 22.17
CA LEU A 326 -6.24 -17.51 22.09
C LEU A 326 -6.51 -16.86 23.46
N SER A 327 -6.29 -17.56 24.58
CA SER A 327 -6.68 -17.08 25.92
C SER A 327 -5.90 -15.83 26.35
N GLU A 328 -4.70 -15.61 25.79
CA GLU A 328 -3.93 -14.39 26.03
C GLU A 328 -4.58 -13.14 25.41
N LEU A 329 -5.32 -13.33 24.31
CA LEU A 329 -5.99 -12.24 23.58
C LEU A 329 -7.45 -12.10 24.00
N TRP A 330 -8.14 -13.22 24.18
CA TRP A 330 -9.54 -13.28 24.57
C TRP A 330 -9.75 -14.46 25.54
N PRO A 331 -9.62 -14.23 26.86
CA PRO A 331 -9.70 -15.30 27.87
C PRO A 331 -11.01 -16.09 27.84
N GLU A 332 -12.12 -15.44 27.47
CA GLU A 332 -13.47 -16.02 27.45
C GLU A 332 -13.86 -16.64 26.08
N ALA A 333 -12.91 -16.76 25.15
CA ALA A 333 -13.19 -17.22 23.80
C ALA A 333 -13.86 -18.61 23.76
N ARG A 334 -13.52 -19.52 24.68
CA ARG A 334 -14.11 -20.88 24.73
C ARG A 334 -15.56 -20.86 25.20
N GLN A 335 -15.86 -20.04 26.21
CA GLN A 335 -17.18 -19.95 26.82
C GLN A 335 -18.19 -19.28 25.87
N SER A 336 -17.70 -18.48 24.91
CA SER A 336 -18.55 -17.77 23.94
C SER A 336 -19.50 -18.69 23.16
N TRP A 337 -19.10 -19.93 22.84
CA TRP A 337 -19.91 -20.91 22.13
C TRP A 337 -21.19 -21.33 22.88
N GLY A 338 -21.16 -21.32 24.21
CA GLY A 338 -22.31 -21.65 25.05
C GLY A 338 -23.24 -20.47 25.32
N GLY A 339 -22.85 -19.27 24.90
CA GLY A 339 -23.52 -18.02 25.25
C GLY A 339 -24.32 -17.38 24.11
N SER A 340 -24.91 -16.24 24.42
CA SER A 340 -25.46 -15.34 23.41
C SER A 340 -24.35 -14.59 22.68
N SER A 341 -24.67 -14.12 21.48
CA SER A 341 -23.81 -13.26 20.67
C SER A 341 -23.41 -11.99 21.41
N ARG A 342 -24.33 -11.42 22.20
CA ARG A 342 -24.04 -10.26 23.06
C ARG A 342 -23.02 -10.59 24.13
N ASN A 343 -23.20 -11.68 24.87
CA ASN A 343 -22.24 -12.08 25.92
C ASN A 343 -20.85 -12.32 25.31
N ALA A 344 -20.77 -12.94 24.13
CA ALA A 344 -19.51 -13.12 23.41
C ALA A 344 -18.86 -11.77 23.08
N ALA A 345 -19.58 -10.82 22.48
CA ALA A 345 -19.05 -9.50 22.14
C ALA A 345 -18.65 -8.67 23.38
N ASP A 346 -19.44 -8.75 24.45
CA ASP A 346 -19.18 -8.04 25.71
C ASP A 346 -17.93 -8.59 26.42
N SER A 347 -17.70 -9.91 26.35
CA SER A 347 -16.53 -10.58 26.95
C SER A 347 -15.19 -10.25 26.28
N VAL A 348 -15.20 -9.65 25.08
CA VAL A 348 -13.97 -9.24 24.39
C VAL A 348 -13.35 -8.03 25.11
N PRO A 349 -12.06 -8.08 25.49
CA PRO A 349 -11.37 -6.96 26.12
C PRO A 349 -11.44 -5.69 25.26
N GLU A 350 -11.90 -4.58 25.86
CA GLU A 350 -12.04 -3.30 25.16
C GLU A 350 -10.70 -2.74 24.69
N ASP A 351 -9.61 -3.01 25.42
CA ASP A 351 -8.26 -2.57 25.09
C ASP A 351 -7.49 -3.56 24.18
N LEU A 352 -8.17 -4.58 23.64
CA LEU A 352 -7.55 -5.55 22.73
C LEU A 352 -6.87 -4.83 21.56
N MET A 353 -5.54 -4.89 21.54
CA MET A 353 -4.67 -4.24 20.56
C MET A 353 -4.72 -2.70 20.53
N LEU A 354 -5.31 -2.06 21.54
CA LEU A 354 -5.33 -0.62 21.67
C LEU A 354 -3.90 -0.08 21.90
N GLY A 355 -3.45 0.84 21.05
CA GLY A 355 -2.10 1.41 21.13
C GLY A 355 -0.98 0.48 20.67
N LYS A 356 -1.29 -0.74 20.24
CA LYS A 356 -0.31 -1.70 19.71
C LYS A 356 -0.35 -1.64 18.18
N PRO A 357 0.80 -1.67 17.47
CA PRO A 357 0.84 -1.92 16.03
C PRO A 357 -0.01 -3.12 15.62
N LEU A 358 -0.52 -3.12 14.39
CA LEU A 358 -1.25 -4.28 13.85
C LEU A 358 -0.41 -5.57 14.04
N PRO A 359 -0.90 -6.55 14.82
CA PRO A 359 -0.09 -7.68 15.28
C PRO A 359 -0.15 -8.82 14.28
N PHE A 360 0.35 -8.59 13.06
CA PHE A 360 0.32 -9.59 11.99
C PHE A 360 0.89 -10.94 12.47
N SER A 361 2.01 -10.92 13.20
CA SER A 361 2.62 -12.14 13.74
C SER A 361 1.75 -12.85 14.78
N SER A 362 1.13 -12.14 15.73
CA SER A 362 0.37 -12.76 16.82
C SER A 362 -0.83 -13.54 16.32
N PHE A 363 -1.63 -12.99 15.40
CA PHE A 363 -2.76 -13.74 14.85
C PHE A 363 -2.31 -14.76 13.79
N ASN A 364 -1.25 -14.50 13.01
CA ASN A 364 -0.78 -15.47 12.01
C ASN A 364 -0.16 -16.74 12.63
N GLN A 365 0.25 -16.69 13.91
CA GLN A 365 0.72 -17.86 14.66
C GLN A 365 -0.42 -18.73 15.20
N LEU A 366 -1.64 -18.20 15.30
CA LEU A 366 -2.81 -18.95 15.72
C LEU A 366 -3.23 -19.98 14.67
N LYS A 367 -3.83 -21.08 15.12
CA LYS A 367 -4.48 -22.04 14.21
C LYS A 367 -5.63 -21.37 13.49
N SER A 368 -5.97 -21.84 12.29
CA SER A 368 -7.04 -21.25 11.47
C SER A 368 -8.38 -21.17 12.22
N SER A 369 -8.73 -22.14 13.06
CA SER A 369 -9.91 -22.07 13.93
C SER A 369 -9.86 -20.89 14.92
N GLN A 370 -8.74 -20.73 15.63
CA GLN A 370 -8.53 -19.62 16.57
C GLN A 370 -8.46 -18.26 15.85
N GLN A 371 -7.95 -18.19 14.62
CA GLN A 371 -7.96 -16.98 13.80
C GLN A 371 -9.39 -16.48 13.53
N MET A 372 -10.37 -17.38 13.39
CA MET A 372 -11.79 -17.01 13.21
C MET A 372 -12.29 -16.20 14.41
N LEU A 373 -12.03 -16.72 15.61
CA LEU A 373 -12.44 -16.10 16.87
C LEU A 373 -11.60 -14.84 17.16
N GLY A 374 -10.33 -14.84 16.79
CA GLY A 374 -9.46 -13.67 16.83
C GLY A 374 -9.95 -12.54 15.93
N ALA A 375 -10.47 -12.86 14.74
CA ALA A 375 -11.09 -11.88 13.85
C ALA A 375 -12.37 -11.28 14.47
N PHE A 376 -13.24 -12.12 15.05
CA PHE A 376 -14.41 -11.63 15.80
C PHE A 376 -13.99 -10.72 16.95
N ALA A 377 -13.06 -11.15 17.80
CA ALA A 377 -12.59 -10.37 18.94
C ALA A 377 -12.00 -9.02 18.49
N LEU A 378 -11.18 -9.01 17.45
CA LEU A 378 -10.63 -7.76 16.91
C LEU A 378 -11.76 -6.81 16.46
N LEU A 379 -12.73 -7.30 15.68
CA LEU A 379 -13.84 -6.47 15.20
C LEU A 379 -14.73 -5.96 16.35
N SER A 380 -14.98 -6.77 17.37
CA SER A 380 -15.72 -6.38 18.58
C SER A 380 -14.99 -5.33 19.41
N ALA A 381 -13.68 -5.46 19.59
CA ALA A 381 -12.88 -4.44 20.27
C ALA A 381 -12.86 -3.12 19.50
N LEU A 382 -12.70 -3.18 18.17
CA LEU A 382 -12.73 -1.98 17.32
C LEU A 382 -14.06 -1.22 17.39
N GLU A 383 -15.18 -1.94 17.52
CA GLU A 383 -16.48 -1.32 17.71
C GLU A 383 -16.47 -0.41 18.93
N LYS A 384 -16.04 -0.93 20.09
CA LYS A 384 -15.96 -0.22 21.37
C LYS A 384 -14.96 0.94 21.31
N GLN A 385 -13.76 0.68 20.77
CA GLN A 385 -12.66 1.63 20.69
C GLN A 385 -12.97 2.87 19.83
N THR A 386 -13.85 2.75 18.84
CA THR A 386 -14.06 3.83 17.84
C THR A 386 -15.29 4.69 18.08
N GLN A 387 -16.08 4.41 19.12
CA GLN A 387 -17.34 5.12 19.38
C GLN A 387 -17.15 6.64 19.54
N ASN A 388 -16.01 7.07 20.06
CA ASN A 388 -15.72 8.48 20.38
C ASN A 388 -15.32 9.34 19.16
N PHE A 389 -14.82 8.74 18.07
CA PHE A 389 -14.29 9.51 16.94
C PHE A 389 -14.82 9.07 15.57
N ARG A 390 -15.56 7.95 15.47
CA ARG A 390 -16.09 7.50 14.18
C ARG A 390 -17.14 8.48 13.64
N THR A 391 -16.96 8.88 12.40
CA THR A 391 -17.88 9.78 11.67
C THR A 391 -19.04 9.03 11.01
N VAL A 392 -18.89 7.72 10.80
CA VAL A 392 -19.87 6.91 10.08
C VAL A 392 -21.01 6.47 11.00
N ASP A 393 -22.23 6.87 10.61
CA ASP A 393 -23.46 6.37 11.20
C ASP A 393 -23.81 5.00 10.61
N LEU A 394 -23.46 3.94 11.36
CA LEU A 394 -23.75 2.54 11.01
C LEU A 394 -25.25 2.25 10.81
N THR A 395 -26.15 3.16 11.17
CA THR A 395 -27.61 3.01 11.02
C THR A 395 -28.16 3.54 9.70
N ARG A 396 -27.46 4.44 9.00
CA ARG A 396 -28.04 5.21 7.87
C ARG A 396 -27.40 5.01 6.50
N THR A 397 -26.14 4.60 6.40
CA THR A 397 -25.41 4.59 5.13
C THR A 397 -25.52 3.25 4.39
N GLN A 398 -25.42 3.27 3.05
CA GLN A 398 -25.09 2.04 2.29
C GLN A 398 -23.78 1.49 2.86
N THR A 399 -23.86 0.30 3.45
CA THR A 399 -22.77 -0.27 4.24
C THR A 399 -21.77 -0.94 3.33
N SER A 400 -20.50 -0.54 3.44
CA SER A 400 -19.41 -1.37 2.95
C SER A 400 -19.40 -2.71 3.70
N THR A 401 -18.69 -3.71 3.18
CA THR A 401 -18.56 -5.01 3.87
C THR A 401 -18.00 -4.85 5.29
N SER A 402 -17.06 -3.93 5.51
CA SER A 402 -16.50 -3.64 6.84
C SER A 402 -17.50 -2.96 7.77
N ASP A 403 -18.32 -2.03 7.27
CA ASP A 403 -19.42 -1.44 8.05
C ASP A 403 -20.48 -2.48 8.41
N LEU A 404 -20.79 -3.39 7.49
CA LEU A 404 -21.75 -4.48 7.72
C LEU A 404 -21.24 -5.41 8.83
N ALA A 405 -19.95 -5.74 8.86
CA ALA A 405 -19.36 -6.58 9.89
C ALA A 405 -19.54 -5.96 11.29
N LEU A 406 -19.23 -4.66 11.44
CA LEU A 406 -19.49 -3.97 12.71
C LEU A 406 -20.98 -3.86 13.02
N LYS A 407 -21.82 -3.60 12.03
CA LYS A 407 -23.27 -3.54 12.23
C LYS A 407 -23.84 -4.86 12.76
N LEU A 408 -23.34 -6.00 12.29
CA LEU A 408 -23.70 -7.31 12.81
C LEU A 408 -23.28 -7.49 14.27
N ILE A 409 -22.08 -7.02 14.63
CA ILE A 409 -21.58 -7.07 16.01
C ILE A 409 -22.35 -6.12 16.94
N VAL A 410 -22.61 -4.88 16.53
CA VAL A 410 -23.45 -3.92 17.29
C VAL A 410 -24.87 -4.45 17.45
N GLY A 411 -25.40 -5.10 16.41
CA GLY A 411 -26.70 -5.74 16.41
C GLY A 411 -26.76 -7.05 17.21
N ALA A 412 -25.67 -7.48 17.85
CA ALA A 412 -25.64 -8.70 18.63
C ALA A 412 -26.69 -8.68 19.76
N GLY A 413 -27.58 -9.67 19.70
CA GLY A 413 -28.68 -9.86 20.64
C GLY A 413 -28.53 -11.14 21.45
N ALA A 414 -29.69 -11.70 21.82
CA ALA A 414 -29.78 -12.95 22.57
C ALA A 414 -29.59 -14.21 21.69
N GLU A 415 -29.37 -14.06 20.37
CA GLU A 415 -29.16 -15.21 19.48
C GLU A 415 -27.84 -15.93 19.82
N PRO A 416 -27.75 -17.27 19.59
CA PRO A 416 -26.53 -18.02 19.85
C PRO A 416 -25.32 -17.42 19.13
N PHE A 417 -24.15 -17.41 19.78
CA PHE A 417 -22.91 -16.85 19.20
C PHE A 417 -22.57 -17.46 17.83
N GLU A 418 -22.75 -18.78 17.69
CA GLU A 418 -22.53 -19.52 16.44
C GLU A 418 -23.36 -18.94 15.27
N THR A 419 -24.59 -18.48 15.53
CA THR A 419 -25.45 -17.85 14.51
C THR A 419 -24.89 -16.52 14.03
N LEU A 420 -24.36 -15.69 14.93
CA LEU A 420 -23.70 -14.43 14.54
C LEU A 420 -22.40 -14.71 13.76
N LEU A 421 -21.60 -15.66 14.22
CA LEU A 421 -20.35 -16.02 13.55
C LEU A 421 -20.59 -16.55 12.14
N ARG A 422 -21.64 -17.38 11.97
CA ARG A 422 -22.13 -17.82 10.66
C ARG A 422 -22.47 -16.65 9.75
N LYS A 423 -23.26 -15.68 10.24
CA LYS A 423 -23.59 -14.46 9.48
C LYS A 423 -22.34 -13.70 9.06
N LEU A 424 -21.40 -13.46 9.99
CA LEU A 424 -20.14 -12.77 9.69
C LEU A 424 -19.33 -13.50 8.60
N VAL A 425 -19.13 -14.81 8.73
CA VAL A 425 -18.40 -15.62 7.74
C VAL A 425 -19.08 -15.53 6.37
N GLU A 426 -20.38 -15.76 6.32
CA GLU A 426 -21.14 -15.78 5.07
C GLU A 426 -21.16 -14.40 4.40
N THR A 427 -21.58 -13.36 5.12
CA THR A 427 -21.86 -12.04 4.53
C THR A 427 -20.63 -11.16 4.41
N CYS A 428 -19.59 -11.36 5.24
CA CYS A 428 -18.44 -10.45 5.30
C CYS A 428 -17.13 -11.06 4.79
N ALA A 429 -17.03 -12.39 4.67
CA ALA A 429 -15.86 -13.06 4.09
C ALA A 429 -16.21 -13.79 2.78
N VAL A 430 -17.14 -14.74 2.83
CA VAL A 430 -17.44 -15.66 1.71
C VAL A 430 -18.06 -14.92 0.52
N LEU A 431 -19.22 -14.27 0.70
CA LEU A 431 -19.92 -13.59 -0.38
C LEU A 431 -19.11 -12.43 -1.00
N PRO A 432 -18.46 -11.54 -0.22
CA PRO A 432 -17.63 -10.47 -0.77
C PRO A 432 -16.45 -11.01 -1.58
N HIS A 433 -15.77 -12.05 -1.08
CA HIS A 433 -14.67 -12.70 -1.79
C HIS A 433 -15.10 -13.23 -3.17
N LEU A 434 -16.20 -13.99 -3.22
CA LEU A 434 -16.74 -14.52 -4.47
C LEU A 434 -17.12 -13.39 -5.43
N LYS A 435 -17.84 -12.37 -4.95
CA LYS A 435 -18.27 -11.24 -5.76
C LYS A 435 -17.09 -10.49 -6.38
N VAL A 436 -16.07 -10.18 -5.58
CA VAL A 436 -14.91 -9.40 -6.02
C VAL A 436 -14.05 -10.20 -6.99
N THR A 437 -13.79 -11.48 -6.66
CA THR A 437 -12.96 -12.34 -7.48
C THR A 437 -13.62 -12.67 -8.82
N LEU A 438 -14.90 -13.04 -8.83
CA LEU A 438 -15.62 -13.37 -10.06
C LEU A 438 -15.72 -12.15 -10.98
N ARG A 439 -15.95 -10.96 -10.43
CA ARG A 439 -15.90 -9.69 -11.18
C ARG A 439 -14.50 -9.42 -11.78
N LYS A 440 -13.42 -9.67 -11.01
CA LYS A 440 -12.05 -9.49 -11.51
C LYS A 440 -11.76 -10.46 -12.66
N MET A 441 -12.17 -11.72 -12.50
CA MET A 441 -12.05 -12.74 -13.55
C MET A 441 -12.87 -12.40 -14.79
N SER A 442 -14.11 -11.91 -14.64
CA SER A 442 -14.92 -11.48 -15.79
C SER A 442 -14.31 -10.32 -16.57
N ASN A 443 -13.44 -9.54 -15.92
CA ASN A 443 -12.68 -8.45 -16.53
C ASN A 443 -11.30 -8.89 -17.06
N GLY A 444 -11.03 -10.20 -17.12
CA GLY A 444 -9.77 -10.75 -17.64
C GLY A 444 -8.57 -10.64 -16.71
N GLN A 445 -8.77 -10.33 -15.42
CA GLN A 445 -7.69 -10.33 -14.43
C GLN A 445 -7.35 -11.76 -13.97
N LYS A 446 -6.14 -11.96 -13.44
CA LYS A 446 -5.69 -13.25 -12.88
C LYS A 446 -6.69 -13.78 -11.83
N CYS A 447 -6.87 -15.10 -11.83
CA CYS A 447 -7.79 -15.79 -10.92
C CYS A 447 -7.28 -15.71 -9.47
N SER A 448 -7.96 -14.93 -8.63
CA SER A 448 -7.69 -14.84 -7.19
C SER A 448 -8.59 -15.73 -6.34
N LEU A 449 -9.28 -16.71 -6.95
CA LEU A 449 -10.31 -17.50 -6.28
C LEU A 449 -9.67 -18.44 -5.27
N ARG A 450 -10.07 -18.34 -4.01
CA ARG A 450 -9.57 -19.16 -2.88
C ARG A 450 -10.41 -20.41 -2.63
N PHE A 451 -11.71 -20.31 -2.89
CA PHE A 451 -12.66 -21.42 -2.94
C PHE A 451 -13.79 -21.06 -3.89
N PHE A 452 -14.54 -22.06 -4.34
CA PHE A 452 -15.78 -21.89 -5.11
C PHE A 452 -16.94 -22.67 -4.47
N PRO A 453 -18.18 -22.18 -4.61
CA PRO A 453 -19.35 -22.90 -4.12
C PRO A 453 -19.71 -24.06 -5.05
N ASP A 454 -20.04 -25.21 -4.46
CA ASP A 454 -20.66 -26.37 -5.11
C ASP A 454 -21.87 -26.80 -4.28
N GLY A 455 -23.05 -26.32 -4.66
CA GLY A 455 -24.24 -26.39 -3.80
C GLY A 455 -24.03 -25.62 -2.50
N ASN A 456 -24.12 -26.33 -1.36
CA ASN A 456 -23.86 -25.77 -0.04
C ASN A 456 -22.40 -25.96 0.44
N LEU A 457 -21.55 -26.61 -0.37
CA LEU A 457 -20.15 -26.86 -0.05
C LEU A 457 -19.26 -25.75 -0.60
N LEU A 458 -18.21 -25.42 0.14
CA LEU A 458 -17.10 -24.59 -0.32
C LEU A 458 -15.93 -25.51 -0.66
N ARG A 459 -15.45 -25.45 -1.90
CA ARG A 459 -14.32 -26.25 -2.38
C ARG A 459 -13.08 -25.38 -2.51
N LEU A 460 -12.00 -25.75 -1.81
CA LEU A 460 -10.75 -24.98 -1.80
C LEU A 460 -10.04 -25.05 -3.16
N THR A 461 -9.41 -23.96 -3.58
CA THR A 461 -8.50 -23.95 -4.75
C THR A 461 -7.04 -24.08 -4.30
N ALA A 462 -6.09 -24.09 -5.25
CA ALA A 462 -4.66 -24.09 -4.94
C ALA A 462 -4.13 -22.74 -4.42
N ASN A 463 -4.92 -21.66 -4.55
CA ASN A 463 -4.49 -20.32 -4.15
C ASN A 463 -4.46 -20.20 -2.62
N GLN A 464 -3.31 -19.81 -2.07
CA GLN A 464 -3.17 -19.57 -0.64
C GLN A 464 -3.76 -18.22 -0.23
N THR A 465 -4.18 -18.14 1.03
CA THR A 465 -4.66 -16.90 1.66
C THR A 465 -3.87 -16.69 2.93
N GLY A 466 -3.33 -15.48 3.11
CA GLY A 466 -2.87 -14.99 4.38
C GLY A 466 -3.33 -13.55 4.57
N ALA A 467 -3.50 -13.14 5.83
CA ALA A 467 -3.93 -11.80 6.17
C ALA A 467 -2.72 -10.88 6.39
N GLY A 468 -2.91 -9.57 6.17
CA GLY A 468 -1.96 -8.56 6.61
C GLY A 468 -0.88 -8.15 5.60
N PHE A 469 -1.07 -8.43 4.31
CA PHE A 469 -0.12 -8.03 3.26
C PHE A 469 -0.25 -6.56 2.81
N SER A 470 -1.10 -5.77 3.49
CA SER A 470 -1.35 -4.37 3.15
C SER A 470 -0.44 -3.41 3.93
N GLY A 471 0.61 -2.91 3.27
CA GLY A 471 1.39 -1.77 3.75
C GLY A 471 0.57 -0.46 3.76
N SER A 472 1.04 0.54 4.51
CA SER A 472 0.46 1.89 4.56
C SER A 472 1.27 2.88 3.71
N ARG A 473 0.62 3.87 3.09
CA ARG A 473 1.32 5.00 2.48
C ARG A 473 2.00 5.86 3.51
N LEU A 474 1.61 5.84 4.78
CA LEU A 474 2.34 6.59 5.80
C LEU A 474 3.82 6.20 5.83
N ASP A 475 4.14 4.91 5.71
CA ASP A 475 5.54 4.45 5.62
C ASP A 475 6.24 5.04 4.39
N ASN A 476 5.56 5.03 3.24
CA ASN A 476 6.07 5.64 2.01
C ASN A 476 6.22 7.17 2.14
N THR A 477 5.29 7.83 2.84
CA THR A 477 5.33 9.27 3.11
C THR A 477 6.52 9.61 3.99
N LEU A 478 6.76 8.86 5.06
CA LEU A 478 7.96 9.03 5.90
C LEU A 478 9.23 8.80 5.08
N GLY A 479 9.28 7.77 4.24
CA GLY A 479 10.40 7.50 3.33
C GLY A 479 10.68 8.66 2.36
N ILE A 480 9.63 9.18 1.71
CA ILE A 480 9.75 10.34 0.81
C ILE A 480 10.21 11.58 1.57
N LEU A 481 9.67 11.84 2.77
CA LEU A 481 10.07 12.96 3.61
C LEU A 481 11.55 12.86 4.04
N VAL A 482 12.09 11.65 4.21
CA VAL A 482 13.54 11.44 4.40
C VAL A 482 14.31 11.77 3.12
N ASP A 483 13.88 11.27 1.97
CA ASP A 483 14.55 11.48 0.68
C ASP A 483 14.66 12.98 0.32
N ILE A 484 13.64 13.79 0.65
CA ILE A 484 13.64 15.24 0.41
C ILE A 484 14.18 16.07 1.58
N GLY A 485 14.75 15.42 2.60
CA GLY A 485 15.45 16.11 3.69
C GLY A 485 14.58 16.74 4.78
N VAL A 486 13.29 16.39 4.85
CA VAL A 486 12.39 16.86 5.92
C VAL A 486 12.55 16.04 7.20
N LEU A 487 12.78 14.74 7.06
CA LEU A 487 13.02 13.81 8.17
C LEU A 487 14.41 13.17 8.05
N THR A 488 14.87 12.55 9.13
CA THR A 488 16.02 11.64 9.11
C THR A 488 15.56 10.21 9.35
N ARG A 489 16.37 9.26 8.87
CA ARG A 489 16.20 7.84 9.19
C ARG A 489 17.43 7.36 9.93
N GLU A 490 17.23 6.84 11.12
CA GLU A 490 18.30 6.34 11.98
C GLU A 490 18.81 4.97 11.48
N SER A 491 19.90 4.50 12.08
CA SER A 491 20.54 3.23 11.69
C SER A 491 19.68 1.99 11.96
N ASP A 492 18.80 2.06 12.95
CA ASP A 492 17.81 1.02 13.28
C ASP A 492 16.56 1.06 12.36
N GLY A 493 16.56 1.96 11.37
CA GLY A 493 15.48 2.15 10.41
C GLY A 493 14.34 3.04 10.92
N SER A 494 14.44 3.53 12.15
CA SER A 494 13.45 4.42 12.76
C SER A 494 13.52 5.85 12.18
N PHE A 495 12.42 6.59 12.26
CA PHE A 495 12.33 7.96 11.75
C PHE A 495 12.50 8.97 12.87
N ALA A 496 13.17 10.08 12.56
CA ALA A 496 13.35 11.20 13.48
C ALA A 496 13.18 12.55 12.77
N LYS A 497 12.90 13.59 13.55
CA LYS A 497 12.87 14.96 13.05
C LYS A 497 14.29 15.40 12.73
N ARG A 498 14.50 16.02 11.57
CA ARG A 498 15.79 16.65 11.26
C ARG A 498 16.01 17.84 12.19
N ALA A 499 17.16 17.88 12.86
CA ALA A 499 17.57 19.06 13.62
C ALA A 499 17.65 20.26 12.66
N ALA A 500 17.04 21.37 13.06
CA ALA A 500 16.98 22.60 12.27
C ALA A 500 18.37 23.23 12.09
#